data_AF-A0A7V9Z5T6-F1
#
_entry.id   AF-A0A7V9Z5T6-F1
#
_cell.length_a   1.000
_cell.length_b   1.000
_cell.length_c   1.000
_cell.angle_alpha   90.00
_cell.angle_beta   90.00
_cell.angle_gamma   90.00
#
_symmetry.space_group_name_H-M   'P 1'
#
loop_
_entity.id
_entity.type
_entity.pdbx_description
1 polymer ?
#
loop_
_entity_poly.entity_id
_entity_poly.type
_entity_poly.pdbx_seq_one_letter_code
_entity_poly.pdbx_strand_id
1 'polypeptide(L)'
;MRKYTVIFLFFVMFLFGGKAADAHVVDLTNKAQAQSSYEDFYPLIARYKGASGVTIESYSTKWRTTAQLKALEAELLANKHGPELSLLGKIMIFPDYPAGENVLGQYFAEYQIGKTLTLLPNRIIHLYGGNDFTTVEQMATTLAHEYGHHFTYYYLINKEQLQPSDWLRSKYAAARELFRYPSVHVSASGAYEWSLPEILAEDYVQLFGSSLALKGHMQMNAALPTPFELPSEEAYWHDQLGSDYVVQSPLSLLLTGYSPNSLNASYYNLRLYLYSPKTSAYVNAQDGNGRYASVYLDTFSSGVSEKWYDPSKLSDDVSWLFQKDWNDSVLFRAVQHAQKGFNRGSTTLKVNYGNIASSVSTRPLFPDVDDEEMKKAVQLLYERGVVTGYSDGTFHPSETLLRRHAARMLVKELGLTLPEGYKVKATDIKAGDVGYEDMAIAEAYGLFGQGGKLRPNEYMTRAQMAAVLVRAYANVYKKPTTNHSFIDVLPSFWAYDAINTLADNSITIANPFHPNDTVTRGQLALFLKRTLDKKEQ
;
A
#
# COMPACT_ATOMS: atom_id res chain seq x y z
N MET A 1 6.50 -62.75 32.69
CA MET A 1 7.51 -61.95 31.96
C MET A 1 6.80 -60.88 31.13
N ARG A 2 6.58 -59.69 31.69
CA ARG A 2 6.05 -58.53 30.97
C ARG A 2 7.22 -57.58 30.73
N LYS A 3 7.57 -57.34 29.47
CA LYS A 3 8.59 -56.37 29.06
C LYS A 3 8.01 -54.96 29.21
N TYR A 4 8.75 -54.11 29.93
CA TYR A 4 8.52 -52.69 29.99
C TYR A 4 9.01 -52.05 28.69
N THR A 5 8.14 -51.34 27.99
CA THR A 5 8.53 -50.39 26.95
C THR A 5 8.39 -49.00 27.56
N VAL A 6 9.54 -48.38 27.84
CA VAL A 6 9.64 -46.99 28.28
C VAL A 6 9.34 -46.11 27.08
N ILE A 7 8.20 -45.43 27.10
CA ILE A 7 7.87 -44.37 26.14
C ILE A 7 8.47 -43.07 26.70
N PHE A 8 9.48 -42.56 26.02
CA PHE A 8 9.95 -41.18 26.20
C PHE A 8 8.85 -40.24 25.70
N LEU A 9 8.11 -39.62 26.62
CA LEU A 9 7.23 -38.50 26.32
C LEU A 9 8.12 -37.27 26.08
N PHE A 10 8.38 -36.96 24.81
CA PHE A 10 8.84 -35.62 24.44
C PHE A 10 7.67 -34.66 24.66
N PHE A 11 7.81 -33.77 25.64
CA PHE A 11 6.98 -32.58 25.79
C PHE A 11 7.32 -31.63 24.63
N VAL A 12 6.73 -31.87 23.46
CA VAL A 12 6.62 -30.86 22.42
C VAL A 12 5.42 -30.02 22.83
N MET A 13 5.70 -28.81 23.27
CA MET A 13 4.72 -27.77 23.55
C MET A 13 3.97 -27.52 22.24
N PHE A 14 2.82 -28.17 22.07
CA PHE A 14 1.90 -27.92 20.97
C PHE A 14 1.38 -26.48 21.11
N LEU A 15 2.01 -25.54 20.41
CA LEU A 15 1.46 -24.23 20.07
C LEU A 15 0.53 -24.33 18.83
N PHE A 16 -0.11 -25.49 18.63
CA PHE A 16 -1.20 -25.62 17.65
C PHE A 16 -2.53 -25.49 18.38
N GLY A 17 -2.91 -24.24 18.59
CA GLY A 17 -4.14 -23.87 19.27
C GLY A 17 -4.22 -22.38 19.53
N GLY A 18 -3.76 -21.54 18.60
CA GLY A 18 -4.17 -20.13 18.59
C GLY A 18 -5.66 -20.08 18.29
N LYS A 19 -6.49 -20.23 19.32
CA LYS A 19 -7.86 -19.69 19.27
C LYS A 19 -7.71 -18.19 19.07
N ALA A 20 -8.59 -17.61 18.25
CA ALA A 20 -8.65 -16.17 18.02
C ALA A 20 -8.47 -15.42 19.35
N ALA A 21 -7.51 -14.51 19.34
CA ALA A 21 -7.20 -13.69 20.50
C ALA A 21 -7.83 -12.31 20.20
N ASP A 22 -8.87 -12.00 20.94
CA ASP A 22 -9.80 -10.90 20.77
C ASP A 22 -9.33 -9.66 21.58
N ALA A 23 -9.59 -8.49 21.05
CA ALA A 23 -9.48 -7.19 21.70
C ALA A 23 -10.90 -6.68 21.97
N HIS A 24 -11.24 -6.26 23.19
CA HIS A 24 -12.64 -5.89 23.50
C HIS A 24 -12.78 -4.41 23.84
N VAL A 25 -13.83 -3.78 23.31
CA VAL A 25 -14.25 -2.47 23.80
C VAL A 25 -15.20 -2.58 25.00
N VAL A 26 -14.92 -1.80 26.03
CA VAL A 26 -15.80 -1.62 27.20
C VAL A 26 -16.42 -0.22 27.14
N ASP A 27 -17.75 -0.17 26.92
CA ASP A 27 -18.52 1.08 27.05
C ASP A 27 -18.87 1.33 28.52
N LEU A 28 -18.13 2.24 29.16
CA LEU A 28 -18.35 2.64 30.56
C LEU A 28 -19.60 3.51 30.73
N THR A 29 -20.10 4.13 29.66
CA THR A 29 -21.26 5.03 29.70
C THR A 29 -22.52 4.32 30.19
N ASN A 30 -22.63 3.03 29.86
CA ASN A 30 -23.81 2.21 30.14
C ASN A 30 -23.61 1.18 31.27
N LYS A 31 -22.40 1.09 31.86
CA LYS A 31 -22.11 0.18 32.98
C LYS A 31 -22.18 0.92 34.32
N ALA A 32 -23.16 0.56 35.14
CA ALA A 32 -23.16 0.92 36.55
C ALA A 32 -21.99 0.23 37.27
N GLN A 33 -20.83 0.91 37.36
CA GLN A 33 -19.78 0.69 38.37
C GLN A 33 -19.35 -0.77 38.67
N ALA A 34 -19.47 -1.69 37.70
CA ALA A 34 -19.34 -3.14 37.92
C ALA A 34 -18.38 -3.82 36.93
N GLN A 35 -17.29 -3.16 36.57
CA GLN A 35 -16.10 -3.88 36.14
C GLN A 35 -15.07 -3.70 37.25
N SER A 36 -14.68 -4.81 37.87
CA SER A 36 -13.59 -4.84 38.85
C SER A 36 -12.41 -4.09 38.26
N SER A 37 -11.92 -3.08 38.97
CA SER A 37 -10.62 -2.46 38.72
C SER A 37 -9.59 -3.58 38.81
N TYR A 38 -9.19 -4.17 37.69
CA TYR A 38 -8.24 -5.28 37.67
C TYR A 38 -6.98 -4.90 38.42
N GLU A 39 -6.57 -3.63 38.31
CA GLU A 39 -5.47 -3.02 39.05
C GLU A 39 -5.53 -3.17 40.57
N ASP A 40 -6.70 -3.39 41.17
CA ASP A 40 -6.82 -3.64 42.62
C ASP A 40 -6.26 -5.02 43.02
N PHE A 41 -6.16 -5.94 42.05
CA PHE A 41 -5.67 -7.31 42.25
C PHE A 41 -4.19 -7.47 41.92
N TYR A 42 -3.54 -6.47 41.33
CA TYR A 42 -2.13 -6.54 40.95
C TYR A 42 -1.31 -5.39 41.56
N PRO A 43 -0.12 -5.67 42.12
CA PRO A 43 0.75 -4.61 42.61
C PRO A 43 1.33 -3.81 41.43
N LEU A 44 1.27 -2.48 41.51
CA LEU A 44 1.93 -1.62 40.54
C LEU A 44 3.46 -1.82 40.63
N ILE A 45 4.09 -2.19 39.51
CA ILE A 45 5.53 -2.47 39.43
C ILE A 45 6.29 -1.28 38.86
N ALA A 46 5.78 -0.66 37.80
CA ALA A 46 6.41 0.47 37.15
C ALA A 46 5.37 1.47 36.64
N ARG A 47 5.74 2.75 36.65
CA ARG A 47 4.92 3.85 36.12
C ARG A 47 5.81 4.84 35.38
N TYR A 48 5.32 5.32 34.25
CA TYR A 48 5.97 6.34 33.44
C TYR A 48 4.92 7.30 32.88
N LYS A 49 5.14 8.62 33.05
CA LYS A 49 4.32 9.65 32.40
C LYS A 49 5.01 10.05 31.11
N GLY A 50 4.34 9.76 30.00
CA GLY A 50 4.83 9.98 28.66
C GLY A 50 4.83 11.45 28.23
N ALA A 51 5.64 11.76 27.22
CA ALA A 51 5.69 13.08 26.59
C ALA A 51 4.38 13.43 25.86
N SER A 52 3.65 12.41 25.40
CA SER A 52 2.31 12.53 24.82
C SER A 52 1.24 12.96 25.84
N GLY A 53 1.54 12.88 27.13
CA GLY A 53 0.56 12.99 28.20
C GLY A 53 -0.08 11.66 28.59
N VAL A 54 0.20 10.54 27.92
CA VAL A 54 -0.29 9.21 28.30
C VAL A 54 0.54 8.68 29.48
N THR A 55 -0.13 8.17 30.53
CA THR A 55 0.57 7.45 31.62
C THR A 55 0.61 5.95 31.31
N ILE A 56 1.79 5.35 31.32
CA ILE A 56 1.94 3.90 31.19
C ILE A 56 2.20 3.30 32.57
N GLU A 57 1.36 2.36 32.96
CA GLU A 57 1.44 1.61 34.22
C GLU A 57 1.68 0.14 33.89
N SER A 58 2.60 -0.51 34.61
CA SER A 58 2.83 -1.93 34.47
C SER A 58 2.68 -2.66 35.79
N TYR A 59 1.93 -3.75 35.71
CA TYR A 59 1.70 -4.75 36.73
C TYR A 59 2.41 -6.07 36.36
N SER A 60 3.12 -6.11 35.22
CA SER A 60 3.88 -7.26 34.76
C SER A 60 5.32 -7.24 35.27
N THR A 61 5.78 -8.40 35.75
CA THR A 61 7.16 -8.59 36.21
C THR A 61 8.20 -8.46 35.10
N LYS A 62 7.78 -8.56 33.83
CA LYS A 62 8.64 -8.43 32.65
C LYS A 62 8.76 -7.00 32.15
N TRP A 63 7.82 -6.11 32.53
CA TRP A 63 7.75 -4.71 32.10
C TRP A 63 8.05 -3.74 33.24
N ARG A 64 9.20 -3.95 33.90
CA ARG A 64 9.53 -3.33 35.19
C ARG A 64 10.36 -2.03 35.13
N THR A 65 10.76 -1.60 33.94
CA THR A 65 11.69 -0.46 33.80
C THR A 65 11.07 0.71 33.04
N THR A 66 11.41 1.94 33.43
CA THR A 66 11.01 3.16 32.71
C THR A 66 11.44 3.13 31.25
N ALA A 67 12.58 2.50 30.92
CA ALA A 67 13.05 2.36 29.55
C ALA A 67 12.09 1.53 28.69
N GLN A 68 11.58 0.41 29.22
CA GLN A 68 10.57 -0.41 28.53
C GLN A 68 9.26 0.35 28.33
N LEU A 69 8.78 1.04 29.36
CA LEU A 69 7.54 1.82 29.25
C LEU A 69 7.69 2.99 28.25
N LYS A 70 8.84 3.67 28.25
CA LYS A 70 9.15 4.71 27.27
C LYS A 70 9.25 4.14 25.84
N ALA A 71 9.78 2.94 25.67
CA ALA A 71 9.81 2.28 24.37
C ALA A 71 8.39 1.91 23.89
N LEU A 72 7.49 1.51 24.79
CA LEU A 72 6.08 1.27 24.46
C LEU A 72 5.35 2.57 24.09
N GLU A 73 5.64 3.70 24.76
CA GLU A 73 5.13 5.00 24.33
C GLU A 73 5.66 5.38 22.93
N ALA A 74 6.95 5.15 22.67
CA ALA A 74 7.52 5.43 21.36
C ALA A 74 6.83 4.60 20.25
N GLU A 75 6.43 3.37 20.55
CA GLU A 75 5.65 2.53 19.64
C GLU A 75 4.23 3.05 19.44
N LEU A 76 3.53 3.47 20.51
CA LEU A 76 2.23 4.16 20.39
C LEU A 76 2.35 5.35 19.41
N LEU A 77 3.37 6.20 19.60
CA LEU A 77 3.62 7.40 18.79
C LEU A 77 4.17 7.10 17.39
N ALA A 78 4.58 5.86 17.12
CA ALA A 78 4.94 5.42 15.77
C ALA A 78 3.70 5.06 14.92
N ASN A 79 2.55 4.82 15.56
CA ASN A 79 1.26 4.78 14.86
C ASN A 79 0.84 6.20 14.49
N LYS A 80 0.05 6.34 13.42
CA LYS A 80 -0.45 7.65 13.00
C LYS A 80 -1.60 8.07 13.90
N HIS A 81 -1.51 9.27 14.43
CA HIS A 81 -2.45 9.81 15.41
C HIS A 81 -2.75 11.28 15.13
N GLY A 82 -3.82 11.78 15.72
CA GLY A 82 -4.34 13.14 15.62
C GLY A 82 -4.73 13.71 16.98
N PRO A 83 -5.74 14.61 17.02
CA PRO A 83 -6.18 15.27 18.24
C PRO A 83 -6.71 14.31 19.32
N GLU A 84 -7.19 13.14 18.93
CA GLU A 84 -7.72 12.11 19.83
C GLU A 84 -6.70 11.66 20.85
N LEU A 85 -5.40 11.62 20.52
CA LEU A 85 -4.34 11.18 21.44
C LEU A 85 -4.40 11.91 22.78
N SER A 86 -4.83 13.18 22.80
CA SER A 86 -4.98 13.99 24.02
C SER A 86 -6.05 13.47 24.99
N LEU A 87 -6.96 12.62 24.53
CA LEU A 87 -8.02 12.00 25.32
C LEU A 87 -7.59 10.66 25.92
N LEU A 88 -6.50 10.05 25.44
CA LEU A 88 -5.94 8.84 26.03
C LEU A 88 -5.17 9.18 27.31
N GLY A 89 -5.68 8.73 28.45
CA GLY A 89 -5.08 9.00 29.75
C GLY A 89 -4.06 7.95 30.17
N LYS A 90 -4.36 6.67 29.92
CA LYS A 90 -3.56 5.55 30.43
C LYS A 90 -3.43 4.36 29.47
N ILE A 91 -2.28 3.70 29.56
CA ILE A 91 -2.08 2.32 29.09
C ILE A 91 -1.61 1.48 30.27
N MET A 92 -2.27 0.34 30.51
CA MET A 92 -2.02 -0.52 31.67
C MET A 92 -1.64 -1.92 31.22
N ILE A 93 -0.45 -2.39 31.58
CA ILE A 93 0.09 -3.70 31.20
C ILE A 93 -0.13 -4.68 32.34
N PHE A 94 -0.94 -5.71 32.14
CA PHE A 94 -1.18 -6.78 33.11
C PHE A 94 -0.31 -8.00 32.82
N PRO A 95 0.07 -8.78 33.85
CA PRO A 95 0.92 -9.96 33.68
C PRO A 95 0.24 -11.09 32.89
N ASP A 96 -1.06 -11.27 33.07
CA ASP A 96 -1.89 -12.37 32.58
C ASP A 96 -3.14 -11.82 31.86
N TYR A 97 -4.22 -12.60 31.77
CA TYR A 97 -5.40 -12.34 30.95
C TYR A 97 -6.69 -12.21 31.79
N PRO A 98 -6.85 -11.14 32.58
CA PRO A 98 -7.96 -11.01 33.53
C PRO A 98 -9.35 -10.91 32.88
N ALA A 99 -9.41 -10.63 31.57
CA ALA A 99 -10.65 -10.63 30.79
C ALA A 99 -10.93 -11.98 30.06
N GLY A 100 -10.07 -12.98 30.25
CA GLY A 100 -10.14 -14.30 29.61
C GLY A 100 -8.91 -14.60 28.74
N GLU A 101 -8.50 -15.86 28.66
CA GLU A 101 -7.24 -16.30 27.99
C GLU A 101 -7.13 -15.90 26.51
N ASN A 102 -8.27 -15.65 25.85
CA ASN A 102 -8.33 -15.20 24.47
C ASN A 102 -8.44 -13.67 24.36
N VAL A 103 -8.29 -12.88 25.42
CA VAL A 103 -8.39 -11.42 25.32
C VAL A 103 -7.00 -10.81 25.47
N LEU A 104 -6.45 -10.17 24.44
CA LEU A 104 -5.09 -9.59 24.48
C LEU A 104 -5.07 -8.13 24.94
N GLY A 105 -6.19 -7.44 24.81
CA GLY A 105 -6.31 -6.05 25.21
C GLY A 105 -7.76 -5.62 25.35
N GLN A 106 -7.94 -4.45 25.95
CA GLN A 106 -9.24 -3.79 26.02
C GLN A 106 -9.12 -2.28 25.98
N TYR A 107 -9.97 -1.65 25.19
CA TYR A 107 -10.16 -0.21 25.19
C TYR A 107 -11.41 0.18 26.00
N PHE A 108 -11.26 1.18 26.87
CA PHE A 108 -12.32 1.65 27.75
C PHE A 108 -12.84 3.01 27.28
N ALA A 109 -13.94 2.95 26.51
CA ALA A 109 -14.63 4.11 25.98
C ALA A 109 -15.58 4.69 27.04
N GLU A 110 -15.72 6.01 27.03
CA GLU A 110 -16.79 6.71 27.75
C GLU A 110 -17.06 8.01 27.01
N TYR A 111 -18.33 8.32 26.82
CA TYR A 111 -18.74 9.50 26.07
C TYR A 111 -19.92 10.16 26.77
N GLN A 112 -20.05 11.46 26.55
CA GLN A 112 -21.16 12.23 27.07
C GLN A 112 -22.18 12.48 25.97
N ILE A 113 -23.45 12.25 26.31
CA ILE A 113 -24.60 12.62 25.48
C ILE A 113 -25.09 13.99 25.95
N GLY A 114 -24.76 15.03 25.20
CA GLY A 114 -25.21 16.40 25.45
C GLY A 114 -25.87 17.02 24.22
N LYS A 115 -25.69 18.34 24.03
CA LYS A 115 -26.03 19.00 22.74
C LYS A 115 -25.22 18.42 21.58
N THR A 116 -24.02 17.94 21.90
CA THR A 116 -23.13 17.20 21.02
C THR A 116 -22.71 15.92 21.74
N LEU A 117 -22.42 14.88 20.97
CA LEU A 117 -21.73 13.68 21.42
C LEU A 117 -20.24 13.98 21.50
N THR A 118 -19.61 13.55 22.60
CA THR A 118 -18.19 13.83 22.85
C THR A 118 -17.56 12.70 23.64
N LEU A 119 -16.50 12.10 23.10
CA LEU A 119 -15.62 11.17 23.79
C LEU A 119 -14.94 11.91 24.94
N LEU A 120 -15.04 11.36 26.15
CA LEU A 120 -14.49 11.98 27.35
C LEU A 120 -12.96 11.79 27.43
N PRO A 121 -12.22 12.72 28.07
CA PRO A 121 -10.80 12.54 28.33
C PRO A 121 -10.55 11.38 29.30
N ASN A 122 -9.27 11.06 29.48
CA ASN A 122 -8.79 10.00 30.37
C ASN A 122 -9.27 8.58 29.99
N ARG A 123 -9.35 8.31 28.68
CA ARG A 123 -9.60 6.95 28.18
C ARG A 123 -8.45 6.03 28.53
N ILE A 124 -8.72 4.72 28.55
CA ILE A 124 -7.79 3.73 29.07
C ILE A 124 -7.66 2.59 28.05
N ILE A 125 -6.45 2.11 27.88
CA ILE A 125 -6.14 0.86 27.19
C ILE A 125 -5.54 -0.11 28.20
N HIS A 126 -6.03 -1.35 28.21
CA HIS A 126 -5.38 -2.47 28.88
C HIS A 126 -4.67 -3.33 27.85
N LEU A 127 -3.45 -3.77 28.19
CA LEU A 127 -2.70 -4.78 27.46
C LEU A 127 -2.49 -5.97 28.39
N TYR A 128 -2.84 -7.16 27.91
CA TYR A 128 -2.81 -8.42 28.67
C TYR A 128 -1.64 -9.31 28.25
N GLY A 129 -1.34 -10.32 29.07
CA GLY A 129 -0.27 -11.28 28.79
C GLY A 129 1.13 -10.67 28.85
N GLY A 130 1.36 -9.59 29.60
CA GLY A 130 2.67 -8.91 29.64
C GLY A 130 3.82 -9.77 30.16
N ASN A 131 3.54 -10.89 30.83
CA ASN A 131 4.58 -11.88 31.16
C ASN A 131 4.96 -12.79 29.98
N ASP A 132 4.09 -12.92 28.98
CA ASP A 132 4.28 -13.73 27.77
C ASP A 132 4.81 -12.85 26.62
N PHE A 133 4.23 -11.67 26.43
CA PHE A 133 4.64 -10.65 25.46
C PHE A 133 5.58 -9.66 26.15
N THR A 134 6.88 -9.95 26.09
CA THR A 134 7.90 -9.26 26.90
C THR A 134 8.66 -8.17 26.16
N THR A 135 8.35 -7.98 24.88
CA THR A 135 8.97 -6.96 24.01
C THR A 135 7.92 -6.05 23.39
N VAL A 136 8.35 -4.87 22.96
CA VAL A 136 7.50 -3.90 22.25
C VAL A 136 6.99 -4.47 20.93
N GLU A 137 7.84 -5.18 20.18
CA GLU A 137 7.43 -5.84 18.91
C GLU A 137 6.28 -6.82 19.13
N GLN A 138 6.32 -7.59 20.23
CA GLN A 138 5.27 -8.54 20.58
C GLN A 138 3.95 -7.87 20.99
N MET A 139 3.99 -6.63 21.50
CA MET A 139 2.80 -5.87 21.90
C MET A 139 2.29 -4.91 20.83
N ALA A 140 3.08 -4.65 19.78
CA ALA A 140 2.84 -3.57 18.83
C ALA A 140 1.48 -3.66 18.15
N THR A 141 1.11 -4.85 17.62
CA THR A 141 -0.17 -5.05 16.95
C THR A 141 -1.35 -4.88 17.90
N THR A 142 -1.32 -5.48 19.09
CA THR A 142 -2.38 -5.32 20.10
C THR A 142 -2.51 -3.86 20.53
N LEU A 143 -1.40 -3.18 20.81
CA LEU A 143 -1.42 -1.76 21.16
C LEU A 143 -2.04 -0.90 20.04
N ALA A 144 -1.65 -1.13 18.79
CA ALA A 144 -2.20 -0.42 17.64
C ALA A 144 -3.69 -0.71 17.46
N HIS A 145 -4.15 -1.95 17.69
CA HIS A 145 -5.55 -2.35 17.62
C HIS A 145 -6.39 -1.63 18.67
N GLU A 146 -5.98 -1.68 19.93
CA GLU A 146 -6.68 -1.00 21.03
C GLU A 146 -6.69 0.52 20.85
N TYR A 147 -5.60 1.07 20.34
CA TYR A 147 -5.54 2.47 19.96
C TYR A 147 -6.42 2.77 18.74
N GLY A 148 -6.60 1.81 17.83
CA GLY A 148 -7.53 1.88 16.72
C GLY A 148 -8.98 2.03 17.16
N HIS A 149 -9.39 1.35 18.23
CA HIS A 149 -10.68 1.66 18.86
C HIS A 149 -10.71 3.10 19.37
N HIS A 150 -9.69 3.55 20.11
CA HIS A 150 -9.65 4.92 20.60
C HIS A 150 -9.79 5.97 19.47
N PHE A 151 -9.04 5.76 18.39
CA PHE A 151 -9.06 6.59 17.20
C PHE A 151 -10.44 6.63 16.55
N THR A 152 -10.97 5.47 16.22
CA THR A 152 -12.23 5.37 15.47
C THR A 152 -13.43 5.84 16.29
N TYR A 153 -13.44 5.57 17.61
CA TYR A 153 -14.43 6.13 18.53
C TYR A 153 -14.42 7.66 18.52
N TYR A 154 -13.25 8.29 18.54
CA TYR A 154 -13.16 9.76 18.46
C TYR A 154 -13.81 10.29 17.17
N TYR A 155 -13.51 9.70 16.01
CA TYR A 155 -14.08 10.16 14.75
C TYR A 155 -15.59 9.94 14.68
N LEU A 156 -16.09 8.75 15.02
CA LEU A 156 -17.53 8.47 14.92
C LEU A 156 -18.35 9.26 15.96
N ILE A 157 -17.85 9.41 17.19
CA ILE A 157 -18.56 10.13 18.25
C ILE A 157 -18.41 11.65 18.06
N ASN A 158 -17.18 12.15 17.93
CA ASN A 158 -16.94 13.60 17.92
C ASN A 158 -17.14 14.23 16.53
N LYS A 159 -16.88 13.51 15.43
CA LYS A 159 -16.99 14.07 14.07
C LYS A 159 -18.30 13.70 13.39
N GLU A 160 -18.68 12.43 13.42
CA GLU A 160 -19.95 11.99 12.82
C GLU A 160 -21.16 12.16 13.75
N GLN A 161 -20.95 12.39 15.05
CA GLN A 161 -22.03 12.58 16.03
C GLN A 161 -22.97 11.37 16.07
N LEU A 162 -22.39 10.15 16.05
CA LEU A 162 -23.13 8.90 16.13
C LEU A 162 -22.81 8.14 17.42
N GLN A 163 -23.86 7.67 18.08
CA GLN A 163 -23.73 6.70 19.17
C GLN A 163 -23.33 5.32 18.61
N PRO A 164 -22.65 4.47 19.39
CA PRO A 164 -22.24 3.13 18.96
C PRO A 164 -23.34 2.29 18.30
N SER A 165 -24.59 2.39 18.79
CA SER A 165 -25.75 1.70 18.23
C SER A 165 -26.11 2.12 16.80
N ASP A 166 -25.69 3.30 16.35
CA ASP A 166 -26.03 3.88 15.05
C ASP A 166 -24.88 3.79 14.03
N TRP A 167 -23.75 3.18 14.38
CA TRP A 167 -22.54 3.23 13.53
C TRP A 167 -22.67 2.53 12.18
N LEU A 168 -23.63 1.62 12.00
CA LEU A 168 -23.95 1.08 10.67
C LEU A 168 -24.50 2.14 9.69
N ARG A 169 -24.90 3.32 10.19
CA ARG A 169 -25.32 4.49 9.39
C ARG A 169 -24.19 5.47 9.11
N SER A 170 -22.98 5.21 9.61
CA SER A 170 -21.83 6.10 9.44
C SER A 170 -21.41 6.22 7.98
N LYS A 171 -20.76 7.33 7.65
CA LYS A 171 -20.09 7.50 6.35
C LYS A 171 -18.99 6.47 6.18
N TYR A 172 -18.28 6.13 7.26
CA TYR A 172 -17.33 5.02 7.26
C TYR A 172 -17.98 3.71 6.81
N ALA A 173 -19.10 3.28 7.43
CA ALA A 173 -19.74 2.01 7.08
C ALA A 173 -20.23 1.96 5.63
N ALA A 174 -20.65 3.11 5.09
CA ALA A 174 -20.97 3.26 3.67
C ALA A 174 -19.73 3.15 2.78
N ALA A 175 -18.63 3.84 3.14
CA ALA A 175 -17.36 3.81 2.42
C ALA A 175 -16.71 2.42 2.40
N ARG A 176 -16.91 1.66 3.48
CA ARG A 176 -16.47 0.27 3.65
C ARG A 176 -17.41 -0.76 2.99
N GLU A 177 -18.51 -0.28 2.38
CA GLU A 177 -19.56 -1.08 1.76
C GLU A 177 -20.21 -2.15 2.67
N LEU A 178 -20.25 -1.91 3.99
CA LEU A 178 -20.70 -2.92 4.97
C LEU A 178 -22.18 -3.28 4.85
N PHE A 179 -22.98 -2.43 4.21
CA PHE A 179 -24.38 -2.74 3.89
C PHE A 179 -24.55 -3.98 2.99
N ARG A 180 -23.48 -4.44 2.32
CA ARG A 180 -23.49 -5.68 1.52
C ARG A 180 -23.39 -6.94 2.38
N TYR A 181 -23.10 -6.82 3.67
CA TYR A 181 -22.76 -7.92 4.56
C TYR A 181 -23.74 -7.96 5.74
N PRO A 182 -24.85 -8.71 5.63
CA PRO A 182 -25.90 -8.75 6.66
C PRO A 182 -25.42 -9.25 8.03
N SER A 183 -24.29 -9.95 8.08
CA SER A 183 -23.68 -10.42 9.32
C SER A 183 -23.03 -9.30 10.14
N VAL A 184 -22.71 -8.14 9.54
CA VAL A 184 -22.05 -7.04 10.24
C VAL A 184 -22.96 -6.47 11.31
N HIS A 185 -22.44 -6.28 12.52
CA HIS A 185 -23.18 -5.77 13.66
C HIS A 185 -22.37 -4.81 14.53
N VAL A 186 -23.06 -4.08 15.41
CA VAL A 186 -22.46 -3.21 16.44
C VAL A 186 -22.56 -3.79 17.85
N SER A 187 -23.20 -4.95 17.99
CA SER A 187 -23.44 -5.62 19.28
C SER A 187 -22.23 -6.45 19.74
N ALA A 188 -22.05 -6.59 21.05
CA ALA A 188 -21.09 -7.53 21.64
C ALA A 188 -21.53 -9.01 21.56
N SER A 189 -22.71 -9.31 21.04
CA SER A 189 -23.31 -10.65 21.03
C SER A 189 -23.16 -11.43 19.72
N GLY A 190 -22.64 -10.81 18.65
CA GLY A 190 -22.45 -11.46 17.37
C GLY A 190 -21.02 -12.01 17.20
N ALA A 191 -20.76 -12.62 16.05
CA ALA A 191 -19.44 -13.17 15.74
C ALA A 191 -18.40 -12.04 15.63
N TYR A 192 -17.32 -12.17 16.38
CA TYR A 192 -16.37 -11.09 16.64
C TYR A 192 -15.78 -10.48 15.36
N GLU A 193 -15.47 -11.29 14.36
CA GLU A 193 -14.95 -10.87 13.05
C GLU A 193 -15.95 -10.06 12.20
N TRP A 194 -17.23 -10.03 12.58
CA TRP A 194 -18.29 -9.22 11.95
C TRP A 194 -18.66 -7.99 12.78
N SER A 195 -18.00 -7.76 13.90
CA SER A 195 -18.19 -6.59 14.74
C SER A 195 -17.62 -5.34 14.08
N LEU A 196 -18.45 -4.32 13.84
CA LEU A 196 -18.03 -3.04 13.27
C LEU A 196 -16.92 -2.34 14.06
N PRO A 197 -16.97 -2.27 15.42
CA PRO A 197 -15.83 -1.77 16.21
C PRO A 197 -14.50 -2.48 15.96
N GLU A 198 -14.53 -3.78 15.67
CA GLU A 198 -13.31 -4.57 15.41
C GLU A 198 -12.81 -4.38 14.00
N ILE A 199 -13.71 -4.38 13.00
CA ILE A 199 -13.37 -4.05 11.61
C ILE A 199 -12.67 -2.67 11.55
N LEU A 200 -13.19 -1.69 12.29
CA LEU A 200 -12.61 -0.36 12.43
C LEU A 200 -11.19 -0.36 13.01
N ALA A 201 -10.93 -1.17 14.04
CA ALA A 201 -9.61 -1.27 14.66
C ALA A 201 -8.60 -2.00 13.76
N GLU A 202 -9.02 -3.07 13.10
CA GLU A 202 -8.20 -3.81 12.11
C GLU A 202 -7.84 -2.92 10.91
N ASP A 203 -8.80 -2.12 10.42
CA ASP A 203 -8.54 -1.15 9.36
C ASP A 203 -7.59 -0.04 9.85
N TYR A 204 -7.68 0.37 11.12
CA TYR A 204 -6.74 1.31 11.70
C TYR A 204 -5.31 0.75 11.71
N VAL A 205 -5.11 -0.50 12.15
CA VAL A 205 -3.77 -1.12 12.15
C VAL A 205 -3.22 -1.13 10.72
N GLN A 206 -4.03 -1.49 9.73
CA GLN A 206 -3.60 -1.53 8.32
C GLN A 206 -3.24 -0.14 7.78
N LEU A 207 -4.09 0.87 7.93
CA LEU A 207 -3.90 2.20 7.33
C LEU A 207 -2.93 3.09 8.11
N PHE A 208 -2.94 2.98 9.44
CA PHE A 208 -2.32 3.94 10.35
C PHE A 208 -1.28 3.31 11.27
N GLY A 209 -1.28 1.99 11.42
CA GLY A 209 -0.34 1.28 12.28
C GLY A 209 1.13 1.52 11.94
N SER A 210 1.97 1.38 12.96
CA SER A 210 3.42 1.45 12.87
C SER A 210 3.99 0.31 12.02
N SER A 211 5.28 0.40 11.69
CA SER A 211 5.99 -0.68 11.02
C SER A 211 6.00 -2.01 11.80
N LEU A 212 5.97 -1.97 13.14
CA LEU A 212 5.92 -3.18 13.97
C LEU A 212 4.50 -3.75 14.03
N ALA A 213 3.49 -2.88 14.18
CA ALA A 213 2.09 -3.30 14.24
C ALA A 213 1.60 -3.99 12.96
N LEU A 214 2.09 -3.54 11.80
CA LEU A 214 1.76 -4.13 10.49
C LEU A 214 2.35 -5.53 10.28
N LYS A 215 3.46 -5.85 10.96
CA LYS A 215 4.22 -7.06 10.70
C LYS A 215 3.48 -8.27 11.28
N GLY A 216 3.04 -9.17 10.39
CA GLY A 216 2.25 -10.34 10.77
C GLY A 216 0.77 -10.05 10.98
N HIS A 217 0.29 -8.84 10.72
CA HIS A 217 -1.11 -8.48 10.85
C HIS A 217 -1.85 -8.53 9.51
N MET A 218 -3.03 -9.15 9.51
CA MET A 218 -4.04 -9.06 8.47
C MET A 218 -5.40 -9.03 9.15
N GLN A 219 -6.37 -8.36 8.49
CA GLN A 219 -7.74 -8.34 9.00
C GLN A 219 -8.25 -9.77 9.30
N MET A 220 -8.84 -9.97 10.46
CA MET A 220 -9.39 -11.28 10.86
C MET A 220 -10.42 -11.81 9.85
N ASN A 221 -11.32 -10.94 9.39
CA ASN A 221 -12.39 -11.34 8.48
C ASN A 221 -11.91 -11.47 7.03
N ALA A 222 -11.64 -12.71 6.62
CA ALA A 222 -11.23 -13.05 5.26
C ALA A 222 -12.28 -12.75 4.17
N ALA A 223 -13.55 -12.54 4.52
CA ALA A 223 -14.65 -12.32 3.57
C ALA A 223 -14.85 -10.85 3.18
N LEU A 224 -14.34 -9.91 3.98
CA LEU A 224 -14.38 -8.49 3.67
C LEU A 224 -13.24 -8.12 2.72
N PRO A 225 -13.43 -7.18 1.77
CA PRO A 225 -12.29 -6.52 1.13
C PRO A 225 -11.45 -5.79 2.21
N THR A 226 -10.20 -5.46 1.93
CA THR A 226 -9.38 -4.62 2.82
C THR A 226 -9.56 -3.12 2.52
N PRO A 227 -9.05 -2.23 3.38
CA PRO A 227 -9.00 -0.80 3.06
C PRO A 227 -8.23 -0.48 1.78
N PHE A 228 -7.22 -1.28 1.45
CA PHE A 228 -6.44 -1.11 0.22
C PHE A 228 -7.20 -1.54 -1.04
N GLU A 229 -8.28 -2.29 -0.89
CA GLU A 229 -9.14 -2.74 -1.99
C GLU A 229 -10.36 -1.83 -2.21
N LEU A 230 -10.58 -0.87 -1.29
CA LEU A 230 -11.70 0.06 -1.31
C LEU A 230 -11.20 1.51 -1.34
N PRO A 231 -11.02 2.11 -2.53
CA PRO A 231 -10.62 3.52 -2.65
C PRO A 231 -11.57 4.49 -1.91
N SER A 232 -12.84 4.11 -1.74
CA SER A 232 -13.82 4.87 -0.97
C SER A 232 -13.45 5.01 0.51
N GLU A 233 -12.78 4.02 1.09
CA GLU A 233 -12.36 4.06 2.49
C GLU A 233 -11.16 4.98 2.70
N GLU A 234 -10.13 4.88 1.86
CA GLU A 234 -9.02 5.84 1.87
C GLU A 234 -9.53 7.27 1.59
N ALA A 235 -10.53 7.44 0.71
CA ALA A 235 -11.15 8.73 0.47
C ALA A 235 -11.94 9.27 1.68
N TYR A 236 -12.65 8.40 2.41
CA TYR A 236 -13.31 8.78 3.67
C TYR A 236 -12.28 9.30 4.67
N TRP A 237 -11.20 8.56 4.90
CA TRP A 237 -10.16 8.98 5.83
C TRP A 237 -9.39 10.22 5.35
N HIS A 238 -9.21 10.39 4.03
CA HIS A 238 -8.65 11.62 3.47
C HIS A 238 -9.49 12.85 3.84
N ASP A 239 -10.82 12.77 3.71
CA ASP A 239 -11.74 13.85 4.09
C ASP A 239 -11.65 14.16 5.60
N GLN A 240 -11.50 13.13 6.44
CA GLN A 240 -11.38 13.30 7.88
C GLN A 240 -10.02 13.84 8.35
N LEU A 241 -8.94 13.57 7.61
CA LEU A 241 -7.55 13.78 8.05
C LEU A 241 -6.80 14.87 7.26
N GLY A 242 -7.23 15.19 6.05
CA GLY A 242 -6.68 16.25 5.21
C GLY A 242 -5.65 15.81 4.16
N SER A 243 -4.98 16.79 3.57
CA SER A 243 -4.22 16.65 2.31
C SER A 243 -3.04 15.68 2.33
N ASP A 244 -2.49 15.37 3.51
CA ASP A 244 -1.34 14.47 3.63
C ASP A 244 -1.71 12.98 3.40
N TYR A 245 -3.01 12.65 3.39
CA TYR A 245 -3.54 11.29 3.28
C TYR A 245 -4.10 11.01 1.88
N VAL A 246 -3.25 10.91 0.86
CA VAL A 246 -3.69 10.70 -0.53
C VAL A 246 -3.90 9.22 -0.83
N VAL A 247 -5.00 8.89 -1.51
CA VAL A 247 -5.33 7.55 -2.02
C VAL A 247 -4.20 7.01 -2.90
N GLN A 248 -3.78 5.76 -2.69
CA GLN A 248 -2.70 5.14 -3.46
C GLN A 248 -3.16 3.90 -4.21
N SER A 249 -2.63 3.67 -5.42
CA SER A 249 -2.82 2.38 -6.10
C SER A 249 -2.34 1.24 -5.20
N PRO A 250 -2.95 0.05 -5.19
CA PRO A 250 -2.44 -1.07 -4.41
C PRO A 250 -1.04 -1.53 -4.83
N LEU A 251 -0.33 -2.24 -3.95
CA LEU A 251 0.91 -2.96 -4.30
C LEU A 251 0.59 -4.17 -5.19
N SER A 252 1.47 -4.49 -6.13
CA SER A 252 1.32 -5.64 -7.03
C SER A 252 1.96 -6.90 -6.43
N LEU A 253 1.17 -7.66 -5.66
CA LEU A 253 1.54 -8.99 -5.15
C LEU A 253 0.91 -10.08 -6.03
N LEU A 254 1.72 -10.96 -6.61
CA LEU A 254 1.26 -11.98 -7.56
C LEU A 254 1.87 -13.36 -7.23
N LEU A 255 1.10 -14.42 -7.48
CA LEU A 255 1.64 -15.76 -7.66
C LEU A 255 2.10 -15.90 -9.11
N THR A 256 3.39 -16.09 -9.35
CA THR A 256 3.95 -16.21 -10.72
C THR A 256 4.39 -17.63 -11.07
N GLY A 257 4.30 -18.56 -10.13
CA GLY A 257 4.65 -19.95 -10.35
C GLY A 257 4.36 -20.80 -9.12
N TYR A 258 4.23 -22.11 -9.33
CA TYR A 258 4.11 -23.10 -8.27
C TYR A 258 4.71 -24.42 -8.73
N SER A 259 5.06 -25.29 -7.79
CA SER A 259 5.40 -26.69 -8.06
C SER A 259 5.01 -27.58 -6.88
N PRO A 260 4.61 -28.84 -7.08
CA PRO A 260 4.53 -29.79 -5.98
C PRO A 260 5.88 -29.86 -5.25
N ASN A 261 5.87 -29.97 -3.93
CA ASN A 261 7.11 -30.15 -3.18
C ASN A 261 7.67 -31.56 -3.42
N SER A 262 8.97 -31.65 -3.71
CA SER A 262 9.61 -32.92 -4.08
C SER A 262 9.81 -33.88 -2.90
N LEU A 263 9.82 -33.38 -1.66
CA LEU A 263 9.99 -34.18 -0.45
C LEU A 263 8.63 -34.63 0.12
N ASN A 264 7.60 -33.80 -0.04
CA ASN A 264 6.25 -34.12 0.44
C ASN A 264 5.17 -33.57 -0.50
N ALA A 265 4.49 -34.45 -1.22
CA ALA A 265 3.46 -34.08 -2.18
C ALA A 265 2.23 -33.40 -1.57
N SER A 266 2.06 -33.43 -0.24
CA SER A 266 1.03 -32.65 0.48
C SER A 266 1.29 -31.15 0.51
N TYR A 267 2.44 -30.69 0.01
CA TYR A 267 2.84 -29.29 0.02
C TYR A 267 3.05 -28.74 -1.39
N TYR A 268 2.79 -27.44 -1.56
CA TYR A 268 3.20 -26.69 -2.73
C TYR A 268 4.36 -25.75 -2.41
N ASN A 269 5.34 -25.69 -3.32
CA ASN A 269 6.25 -24.56 -3.40
C ASN A 269 5.54 -23.45 -4.18
N LEU A 270 5.60 -22.21 -3.70
CA LEU A 270 5.01 -21.06 -4.37
C LEU A 270 6.08 -20.05 -4.76
N ARG A 271 5.94 -19.44 -5.94
CA ARG A 271 6.76 -18.30 -6.36
C ARG A 271 5.93 -17.03 -6.28
N LEU A 272 6.30 -16.15 -5.35
CA LEU A 272 5.63 -14.85 -5.18
C LEU A 272 6.48 -13.74 -5.78
N TYR A 273 5.80 -12.85 -6.49
CA TYR A 273 6.33 -11.63 -7.06
C TYR A 273 5.74 -10.43 -6.31
N LEU A 274 6.58 -9.44 -6.02
CA LEU A 274 6.16 -8.16 -5.48
C LEU A 274 6.90 -7.01 -6.15
N TYR A 275 6.17 -5.94 -6.46
CA TYR A 275 6.75 -4.63 -6.72
C TYR A 275 6.42 -3.65 -5.59
N SER A 276 7.46 -3.02 -5.04
CA SER A 276 7.36 -2.07 -3.94
C SER A 276 8.17 -0.80 -4.24
N PRO A 277 7.56 0.35 -4.60
CA PRO A 277 8.27 1.44 -5.27
C PRO A 277 9.26 2.25 -4.42
N LYS A 278 9.13 2.26 -3.09
CA LYS A 278 9.88 3.22 -2.24
C LYS A 278 10.57 2.60 -1.04
N THR A 279 9.88 1.72 -0.32
CA THR A 279 10.39 1.10 0.91
C THR A 279 10.15 -0.40 0.87
N SER A 280 10.72 -1.13 1.84
CA SER A 280 10.40 -2.55 1.99
C SER A 280 8.92 -2.76 2.30
N ALA A 281 8.40 -3.91 1.91
CA ALA A 281 7.05 -4.34 2.21
C ALA A 281 7.09 -5.69 2.93
N TYR A 282 6.19 -5.88 3.90
CA TYR A 282 5.98 -7.13 4.61
C TYR A 282 4.94 -7.94 3.88
N VAL A 283 5.21 -9.22 3.66
CA VAL A 283 4.19 -10.17 3.20
C VAL A 283 3.67 -10.92 4.42
N ASN A 284 2.38 -10.79 4.67
CA ASN A 284 1.65 -11.51 5.70
C ASN A 284 0.76 -12.55 5.03
N ALA A 285 0.46 -13.64 5.74
CA ALA A 285 -0.37 -14.71 5.23
C ALA A 285 -1.30 -15.29 6.31
N GLN A 286 -2.46 -15.78 5.89
CA GLN A 286 -3.42 -16.48 6.75
C GLN A 286 -4.16 -17.55 5.94
N ASP A 287 -4.84 -18.48 6.63
CA ASP A 287 -5.68 -19.44 5.91
C ASP A 287 -6.89 -18.77 5.25
N GLY A 288 -7.37 -19.38 4.17
CA GLY A 288 -8.47 -18.87 3.36
C GLY A 288 -9.80 -18.68 4.08
N ASN A 289 -9.97 -19.30 5.25
CA ASN A 289 -11.19 -19.23 6.04
C ASN A 289 -11.02 -18.34 7.28
N GLY A 290 -9.83 -17.76 7.52
CA GLY A 290 -9.54 -16.96 8.71
C GLY A 290 -9.67 -17.74 10.02
N ARG A 291 -9.43 -19.06 10.00
CA ARG A 291 -9.52 -19.92 11.19
C ARG A 291 -8.35 -19.70 12.15
N TYR A 292 -7.20 -19.33 11.61
CA TYR A 292 -5.97 -19.09 12.34
C TYR A 292 -5.51 -17.65 12.17
N ALA A 293 -4.81 -17.13 13.18
CA ALA A 293 -4.20 -15.82 13.13
C ALA A 293 -3.23 -15.69 11.95
N SER A 294 -3.12 -14.47 11.43
CA SER A 294 -2.15 -14.18 10.38
C SER A 294 -0.72 -14.29 10.89
N VAL A 295 0.18 -14.65 9.99
CA VAL A 295 1.61 -14.80 10.27
C VAL A 295 2.43 -13.96 9.30
N TYR A 296 3.56 -13.48 9.79
CA TYR A 296 4.56 -12.81 8.97
C TYR A 296 5.32 -13.86 8.14
N LEU A 297 5.32 -13.69 6.81
CA LEU A 297 6.03 -14.59 5.89
C LEU A 297 7.44 -14.09 5.58
N ASP A 298 7.56 -12.85 5.09
CA ASP A 298 8.84 -12.33 4.57
C ASP A 298 8.83 -10.80 4.43
N THR A 299 10.02 -10.21 4.27
CA THR A 299 10.22 -8.82 3.87
C THR A 299 10.81 -8.78 2.46
N PHE A 300 10.16 -8.01 1.60
CA PHE A 300 10.62 -7.71 0.25
C PHE A 300 11.25 -6.33 0.25
N SER A 301 12.48 -6.22 -0.24
CA SER A 301 13.14 -4.93 -0.45
C SER A 301 12.37 -4.07 -1.46
N SER A 302 12.61 -2.76 -1.43
CA SER A 302 12.09 -1.86 -2.47
C SER A 302 12.57 -2.27 -3.86
N GLY A 303 11.74 -2.02 -4.87
CA GLY A 303 11.92 -2.42 -6.25
C GLY A 303 11.13 -3.68 -6.59
N VAL A 304 11.60 -4.38 -7.61
CA VAL A 304 11.03 -5.64 -8.07
C VAL A 304 11.73 -6.79 -7.34
N SER A 305 10.96 -7.69 -6.72
CA SER A 305 11.50 -8.90 -6.11
C SER A 305 10.59 -10.10 -6.39
N GLU A 306 11.21 -11.26 -6.61
CA GLU A 306 10.53 -12.52 -6.85
C GLU A 306 11.26 -13.65 -6.11
N LYS A 307 10.52 -14.46 -5.34
CA LYS A 307 11.10 -15.48 -4.46
C LYS A 307 10.29 -16.77 -4.51
N TRP A 308 11.00 -17.90 -4.41
CA TRP A 308 10.40 -19.21 -4.17
C TRP A 308 10.31 -19.50 -2.66
N TYR A 309 9.14 -19.94 -2.23
CA TYR A 309 8.86 -20.41 -0.89
C TYR A 309 8.76 -21.93 -0.93
N ASP A 310 9.78 -22.60 -0.39
CA ASP A 310 9.83 -24.05 -0.19
C ASP A 310 9.52 -24.33 1.29
N PRO A 311 8.36 -24.95 1.61
CA PRO A 311 7.93 -25.14 2.98
C PRO A 311 8.88 -26.01 3.81
N SER A 312 9.74 -26.82 3.19
CA SER A 312 10.78 -27.57 3.91
C SER A 312 11.89 -26.69 4.49
N LYS A 313 11.94 -25.42 4.11
CA LYS A 313 12.90 -24.41 4.57
C LYS A 313 12.26 -23.31 5.41
N LEU A 314 10.94 -23.36 5.61
CA LEU A 314 10.19 -22.42 6.43
C LEU A 314 10.06 -22.97 7.85
N SER A 315 9.83 -22.08 8.82
CA SER A 315 9.48 -22.50 10.18
C SER A 315 8.09 -23.14 10.20
N ASP A 316 7.83 -23.95 11.23
CA ASP A 316 6.53 -24.62 11.42
C ASP A 316 5.37 -23.63 11.58
N ASP A 317 5.63 -22.42 12.07
CA ASP A 317 4.63 -21.34 12.21
C ASP A 317 4.09 -20.84 10.87
N VAL A 318 4.79 -21.13 9.77
CA VAL A 318 4.47 -20.63 8.42
C VAL A 318 4.26 -21.76 7.43
N SER A 319 5.04 -22.85 7.54
CA SER A 319 5.05 -23.95 6.56
C SER A 319 3.68 -24.60 6.40
N TRP A 320 2.87 -24.66 7.47
CA TRP A 320 1.52 -25.24 7.46
C TRP A 320 0.58 -24.58 6.44
N LEU A 321 0.75 -23.28 6.15
CA LEU A 321 -0.05 -22.58 5.13
C LEU A 321 0.10 -23.28 3.77
N PHE A 322 1.28 -23.77 3.46
CA PHE A 322 1.62 -24.37 2.17
C PHE A 322 1.13 -25.82 2.00
N GLN A 323 0.50 -26.38 3.03
CA GLN A 323 -0.02 -27.74 3.05
C GLN A 323 -1.42 -27.80 2.44
N LYS A 324 -1.52 -28.35 1.22
CA LYS A 324 -2.77 -28.40 0.44
C LYS A 324 -3.84 -29.32 1.01
N ASP A 325 -3.45 -30.26 1.88
CA ASP A 325 -4.38 -31.22 2.48
C ASP A 325 -5.06 -30.64 3.75
N TRP A 326 -4.54 -29.53 4.28
CA TRP A 326 -5.07 -28.86 5.47
C TRP A 326 -5.77 -27.53 5.14
N ASN A 327 -5.34 -26.89 4.06
CA ASN A 327 -5.88 -25.63 3.58
C ASN A 327 -6.51 -25.81 2.20
N ASP A 328 -7.74 -25.35 2.02
CA ASP A 328 -8.34 -25.25 0.68
C ASP A 328 -7.73 -24.06 -0.09
N SER A 329 -7.44 -22.98 0.65
CA SER A 329 -6.80 -21.78 0.13
C SER A 329 -5.99 -21.06 1.19
N VAL A 330 -5.08 -20.21 0.73
CA VAL A 330 -4.27 -19.30 1.54
C VAL A 330 -4.40 -17.89 1.00
N LEU A 331 -4.44 -16.92 1.89
CA LEU A 331 -4.45 -15.50 1.56
C LEU A 331 -3.08 -14.92 1.84
N PHE A 332 -2.55 -14.14 0.89
CA PHE A 332 -1.33 -13.35 1.06
C PHE A 332 -1.65 -11.87 0.86
N ARG A 333 -1.01 -11.01 1.65
CA ARG A 333 -1.06 -9.56 1.48
C ARG A 333 0.31 -8.95 1.69
N ALA A 334 0.66 -7.99 0.84
CA ALA A 334 1.82 -7.15 1.05
C ALA A 334 1.37 -5.84 1.71
N VAL A 335 2.07 -5.40 2.75
CA VAL A 335 1.86 -4.11 3.42
C VAL A 335 3.16 -3.34 3.50
N GLN A 336 3.10 -2.06 3.21
CA GLN A 336 4.22 -1.13 3.17
C GLN A 336 3.94 0.02 4.13
N HIS A 337 4.79 0.15 5.14
CA HIS A 337 4.73 1.27 6.07
C HIS A 337 5.08 2.60 5.39
N ALA A 338 4.31 3.64 5.69
CA ALA A 338 4.59 5.01 5.32
C ALA A 338 4.68 5.91 6.56
N GLN A 339 5.74 6.74 6.62
CA GLN A 339 5.94 7.70 7.71
C GLN A 339 4.88 8.82 7.73
N LYS A 340 4.27 9.12 6.57
CA LYS A 340 3.23 10.13 6.39
C LYS A 340 2.15 9.61 5.44
N GLY A 341 0.93 10.08 5.61
CA GLY A 341 -0.22 9.63 4.82
C GLY A 341 -0.64 8.21 5.17
N PHE A 342 -1.31 7.50 4.27
CA PHE A 342 -1.66 6.10 4.50
C PHE A 342 -0.46 5.18 4.37
N ASN A 343 -0.45 4.10 5.15
CA ASN A 343 0.25 2.89 4.75
C ASN A 343 -0.33 2.39 3.41
N ARG A 344 0.43 1.59 2.67
CA ARG A 344 -0.01 1.05 1.38
C ARG A 344 -0.06 -0.47 1.46
N GLY A 345 -1.07 -1.09 0.86
CA GLY A 345 -1.16 -2.55 0.80
C GLY A 345 -1.47 -3.07 -0.60
N SER A 346 -1.35 -4.38 -0.78
CA SER A 346 -1.82 -5.08 -1.99
C SER A 346 -3.29 -5.45 -1.90
N THR A 347 -3.89 -5.76 -3.04
CA THR A 347 -5.09 -6.59 -3.06
C THR A 347 -4.80 -7.95 -2.40
N THR A 348 -5.83 -8.64 -1.92
CA THR A 348 -5.68 -9.97 -1.32
C THR A 348 -5.37 -11.00 -2.41
N LEU A 349 -4.16 -11.58 -2.38
CA LEU A 349 -3.80 -12.71 -3.23
C LEU A 349 -4.35 -13.99 -2.62
N LYS A 350 -5.47 -14.50 -3.16
CA LYS A 350 -6.03 -15.79 -2.77
C LYS A 350 -5.49 -16.91 -3.65
N VAL A 351 -4.68 -17.79 -3.06
CA VAL A 351 -4.17 -19.01 -3.71
C VAL A 351 -5.06 -20.18 -3.30
N ASN A 352 -5.81 -20.71 -4.27
CA ASN A 352 -6.69 -21.86 -4.06
C ASN A 352 -5.97 -23.14 -4.49
N TYR A 353 -5.71 -24.08 -3.58
CA TYR A 353 -4.90 -25.25 -3.93
C TYR A 353 -5.61 -26.24 -4.85
N GLY A 354 -6.95 -26.33 -4.78
CA GLY A 354 -7.75 -27.16 -5.68
C GLY A 354 -7.69 -26.75 -7.15
N ASN A 355 -7.36 -25.50 -7.45
CA ASN A 355 -7.24 -24.98 -8.81
C ASN A 355 -6.08 -23.98 -8.97
N ILE A 356 -4.94 -24.24 -8.31
CA ILE A 356 -3.83 -23.29 -8.18
C ILE A 356 -3.32 -22.68 -9.50
N ALA A 357 -3.41 -23.43 -10.60
CA ALA A 357 -3.05 -22.92 -11.93
C ALA A 357 -3.83 -21.65 -12.32
N SER A 358 -5.09 -21.48 -11.90
CA SER A 358 -5.89 -20.28 -12.16
C SER A 358 -5.47 -19.07 -11.31
N SER A 359 -4.73 -19.32 -10.23
CA SER A 359 -4.20 -18.27 -9.35
C SER A 359 -2.87 -17.71 -9.86
N VAL A 360 -2.23 -18.35 -10.86
CA VAL A 360 -0.96 -17.90 -11.45
C VAL A 360 -1.22 -16.75 -12.41
N SER A 361 -0.50 -15.65 -12.21
CA SER A 361 -0.54 -14.47 -13.07
C SER A 361 0.78 -14.26 -13.80
N THR A 362 0.72 -13.61 -14.96
CA THR A 362 1.91 -13.15 -15.67
C THR A 362 2.43 -11.88 -15.00
N ARG A 363 3.76 -11.75 -14.98
CA ARG A 363 4.40 -10.55 -14.46
C ARG A 363 4.03 -9.35 -15.36
N PRO A 364 3.71 -8.17 -14.80
CA PRO A 364 3.57 -6.95 -15.58
C PRO A 364 4.90 -6.60 -16.27
N LEU A 365 4.82 -6.10 -17.50
CA LEU A 365 6.00 -5.67 -18.27
C LEU A 365 6.81 -4.61 -17.51
N PHE A 366 6.11 -3.58 -17.02
CA PHE A 366 6.65 -2.56 -16.12
C PHE A 366 5.68 -2.36 -14.96
N PRO A 367 6.06 -2.72 -13.72
CA PRO A 367 5.15 -2.72 -12.59
C PRO A 367 4.88 -1.34 -11.99
N ASP A 368 5.58 -0.31 -12.44
CA ASP A 368 5.42 1.08 -12.05
C ASP A 368 4.53 1.88 -13.01
N VAL A 369 3.89 1.20 -13.98
CA VAL A 369 2.95 1.77 -14.93
C VAL A 369 1.55 1.25 -14.59
N ASP A 370 0.80 2.02 -13.82
CA ASP A 370 -0.51 1.60 -13.30
C ASP A 370 -1.67 1.89 -14.27
N ASP A 371 -1.58 2.98 -15.04
CA ASP A 371 -2.64 3.42 -15.97
C ASP A 371 -2.75 2.53 -17.22
N GLU A 372 -3.96 2.10 -17.56
CA GLU A 372 -4.21 1.15 -18.66
C GLU A 372 -3.90 1.74 -20.05
N GLU A 373 -4.12 3.03 -20.28
CA GLU A 373 -3.74 3.66 -21.55
C GLU A 373 -2.21 3.69 -21.68
N MET A 374 -1.52 4.03 -20.59
CA MET A 374 -0.07 4.07 -20.52
C MET A 374 0.55 2.69 -20.63
N LYS A 375 -0.02 1.65 -19.99
CA LYS A 375 0.43 0.26 -20.17
C LYS A 375 0.43 -0.14 -21.64
N LYS A 376 -0.66 0.13 -22.36
CA LYS A 376 -0.76 -0.14 -23.80
C LYS A 376 0.26 0.64 -24.61
N ALA A 377 0.44 1.93 -24.30
CA ALA A 377 1.43 2.76 -24.97
C ALA A 377 2.87 2.27 -24.77
N VAL A 378 3.23 1.97 -23.53
CA VAL A 378 4.56 1.49 -23.19
C VAL A 378 4.80 0.09 -23.76
N GLN A 379 3.80 -0.79 -23.73
CA GLN A 379 3.88 -2.12 -24.35
C GLN A 379 4.12 -2.03 -25.86
N LEU A 380 3.34 -1.22 -26.58
CA LEU A 380 3.53 -1.00 -28.02
C LEU A 380 4.95 -0.52 -28.32
N LEU A 381 5.43 0.48 -27.57
CA LEU A 381 6.78 1.02 -27.77
C LEU A 381 7.88 0.02 -27.38
N TYR A 382 7.61 -0.89 -26.44
CA TYR A 382 8.54 -1.95 -26.06
C TYR A 382 8.65 -3.01 -27.16
N GLU A 383 7.52 -3.47 -27.69
CA GLU A 383 7.45 -4.44 -28.80
C GLU A 383 8.11 -3.89 -30.07
N ARG A 384 8.07 -2.57 -30.27
CA ARG A 384 8.76 -1.86 -31.35
C ARG A 384 10.25 -1.56 -31.07
N GLY A 385 10.76 -1.91 -29.90
CA GLY A 385 12.16 -1.68 -29.51
C GLY A 385 12.53 -0.22 -29.21
N VAL A 386 11.54 0.67 -29.11
CA VAL A 386 11.70 2.10 -28.82
C VAL A 386 12.07 2.32 -27.36
N VAL A 387 11.43 1.57 -26.46
CA VAL A 387 11.71 1.60 -25.01
C VAL A 387 12.07 0.20 -24.51
N THR A 388 12.93 0.14 -23.49
CA THR A 388 13.35 -1.13 -22.86
C THR A 388 13.14 -1.15 -21.35
N GLY A 389 12.72 0.00 -20.78
CA GLY A 389 12.76 0.23 -19.33
C GLY A 389 14.18 0.36 -18.79
N TYR A 390 14.29 0.29 -17.46
CA TYR A 390 15.52 0.37 -16.69
C TYR A 390 15.95 -0.99 -16.14
N SER A 391 17.19 -1.09 -15.67
CA SER A 391 17.76 -2.34 -15.15
C SER A 391 17.09 -2.85 -13.88
N ASP A 392 16.37 -2.00 -13.17
CA ASP A 392 15.54 -2.34 -12.01
C ASP A 392 14.19 -2.98 -12.40
N GLY A 393 13.91 -3.11 -13.70
CA GLY A 393 12.68 -3.70 -14.23
C GLY A 393 11.50 -2.75 -14.31
N THR A 394 11.71 -1.44 -14.19
CA THR A 394 10.68 -0.39 -14.20
C THR A 394 10.77 0.52 -15.43
N PHE A 395 9.77 1.38 -15.65
CA PHE A 395 9.67 2.29 -16.79
C PHE A 395 9.97 3.76 -16.47
N HIS A 396 9.75 4.20 -15.23
CA HIS A 396 9.79 5.57 -14.71
C HIS A 396 8.87 6.53 -15.48
N PRO A 397 7.54 6.31 -15.50
CA PRO A 397 6.61 7.11 -16.31
C PRO A 397 6.54 8.60 -15.93
N SER A 398 6.82 8.91 -14.67
CA SER A 398 6.81 10.29 -14.14
C SER A 398 8.13 11.03 -14.31
N GLU A 399 9.19 10.35 -14.76
CA GLU A 399 10.49 10.98 -14.98
C GLU A 399 10.42 11.97 -16.15
N THR A 400 10.93 13.18 -15.93
CA THR A 400 10.96 14.25 -16.94
C THR A 400 12.04 13.97 -17.98
N LEU A 401 11.69 14.13 -19.26
CA LEU A 401 12.60 13.79 -20.35
C LEU A 401 13.56 14.93 -20.67
N LEU A 402 14.84 14.57 -20.76
CA LEU A 402 15.85 15.37 -21.43
C LEU A 402 15.63 15.29 -22.94
N ARG A 403 16.01 16.35 -23.66
CA ARG A 403 15.87 16.42 -25.12
C ARG A 403 16.54 15.24 -25.83
N ARG A 404 17.68 14.74 -25.32
CA ARG A 404 18.34 13.52 -25.85
C ARG A 404 17.52 12.24 -25.68
N HIS A 405 16.74 12.12 -24.59
CA HIS A 405 15.91 10.94 -24.36
C HIS A 405 14.75 10.90 -25.36
N ALA A 406 14.13 12.06 -25.62
CA ALA A 406 13.08 12.19 -26.64
C ALA A 406 13.62 11.95 -28.06
N ALA A 407 14.80 12.50 -28.38
CA ALA A 407 15.47 12.27 -29.67
C ALA A 407 15.72 10.78 -29.90
N ARG A 408 16.28 10.06 -28.91
CA ARG A 408 16.49 8.61 -28.98
C ARG A 408 15.20 7.84 -29.25
N MET A 409 14.10 8.17 -28.54
CA MET A 409 12.82 7.51 -28.77
C MET A 409 12.30 7.73 -30.20
N LEU A 410 12.41 8.95 -30.72
CA LEU A 410 11.97 9.28 -32.08
C LEU A 410 12.87 8.66 -33.17
N VAL A 411 14.19 8.71 -33.01
CA VAL A 411 15.15 8.11 -33.94
C VAL A 411 14.91 6.62 -34.07
N LYS A 412 14.73 5.93 -32.94
CA LYS A 412 14.40 4.50 -32.92
C LYS A 412 13.05 4.20 -33.58
N GLU A 413 12.01 4.93 -33.21
CA GLU A 413 10.65 4.71 -33.74
C GLU A 413 10.58 4.94 -35.25
N LEU A 414 11.27 5.97 -35.75
CA LEU A 414 11.30 6.30 -37.17
C LEU A 414 12.32 5.47 -37.97
N GLY A 415 13.13 4.63 -37.31
CA GLY A 415 14.17 3.83 -37.94
C GLY A 415 15.25 4.66 -38.65
N LEU A 416 15.55 5.85 -38.11
CA LEU A 416 16.49 6.79 -38.74
C LEU A 416 17.94 6.40 -38.47
N THR A 417 18.80 6.61 -39.46
CA THR A 417 20.25 6.43 -39.35
C THR A 417 20.96 7.73 -39.71
N LEU A 418 22.21 7.89 -39.28
CA LEU A 418 22.95 9.10 -39.59
C LEU A 418 23.26 9.13 -41.10
N PRO A 419 22.83 10.16 -41.86
CA PRO A 419 23.14 10.23 -43.27
C PRO A 419 24.65 10.24 -43.51
N GLU A 420 25.11 9.51 -44.52
CA GLU A 420 26.53 9.41 -44.84
C GLU A 420 27.13 10.81 -45.09
N GLY A 421 28.29 11.07 -44.47
CA GLY A 421 28.99 12.34 -44.60
C GLY A 421 28.36 13.52 -43.84
N TYR A 422 27.26 13.31 -43.10
CA TYR A 422 26.68 14.37 -42.28
C TYR A 422 27.64 14.82 -41.18
N LYS A 423 27.84 16.14 -41.08
CA LYS A 423 28.66 16.78 -40.04
C LYS A 423 27.73 17.53 -39.10
N VAL A 424 27.76 17.17 -37.82
CA VAL A 424 27.01 17.85 -36.76
C VAL A 424 27.38 19.33 -36.73
N LYS A 425 26.36 20.19 -36.76
CA LYS A 425 26.52 21.65 -36.79
C LYS A 425 26.42 22.26 -35.39
N ALA A 426 25.70 21.59 -34.50
CA ALA A 426 25.54 22.00 -33.12
C ALA A 426 26.88 22.10 -32.39
N THR A 427 27.00 23.16 -31.59
CA THR A 427 28.24 23.50 -30.88
C THR A 427 28.31 22.92 -29.46
N ASP A 428 27.23 22.30 -28.98
CA ASP A 428 27.03 21.86 -27.60
C ASP A 428 26.96 20.34 -27.43
N ILE A 429 27.46 19.57 -28.40
CA ILE A 429 27.63 18.12 -28.32
C ILE A 429 28.79 17.64 -29.21
N LYS A 430 29.56 16.65 -28.77
CA LYS A 430 30.67 16.05 -29.51
C LYS A 430 30.63 14.52 -29.50
N ALA A 431 31.33 13.90 -30.44
CA ALA A 431 31.44 12.44 -30.50
C ALA A 431 31.96 11.86 -29.17
N GLY A 432 31.29 10.82 -28.67
CA GLY A 432 31.55 10.22 -27.35
C GLY A 432 30.68 10.78 -26.22
N ASP A 433 30.01 11.92 -26.40
CA ASP A 433 29.03 12.40 -25.42
C ASP A 433 27.81 11.47 -25.37
N VAL A 434 27.21 11.34 -24.18
CA VAL A 434 26.00 10.52 -23.98
C VAL A 434 24.86 11.04 -24.88
N GLY A 435 24.36 10.16 -25.75
CA GLY A 435 23.29 10.48 -26.70
C GLY A 435 23.76 11.20 -27.97
N TYR A 436 25.07 11.28 -28.24
CA TYR A 436 25.61 11.94 -29.44
C TYR A 436 24.99 11.40 -30.72
N GLU A 437 24.95 10.07 -30.91
CA GLU A 437 24.45 9.45 -32.15
C GLU A 437 22.98 9.81 -32.41
N ASP A 438 22.11 9.60 -31.42
CA ASP A 438 20.68 9.92 -31.50
C ASP A 438 20.46 11.42 -31.81
N MET A 439 21.25 12.30 -31.17
CA MET A 439 21.15 13.74 -31.36
C MET A 439 21.68 14.21 -32.71
N ALA A 440 22.75 13.58 -33.22
CA ALA A 440 23.29 13.85 -34.55
C ALA A 440 22.29 13.47 -35.65
N ILE A 441 21.65 12.30 -35.50
CA ILE A 441 20.57 11.86 -36.40
C ILE A 441 19.42 12.85 -36.31
N ALA A 442 18.96 13.18 -35.10
CA ALA A 442 17.87 14.11 -34.91
C ALA A 442 18.14 15.52 -35.48
N GLU A 443 19.39 16.00 -35.45
CA GLU A 443 19.80 17.24 -36.13
C GLU A 443 19.77 17.10 -37.65
N ALA A 444 20.30 15.99 -38.19
CA ALA A 444 20.36 15.75 -39.63
C ALA A 444 18.99 15.74 -40.31
N TYR A 445 17.97 15.23 -39.61
CA TYR A 445 16.58 15.23 -40.06
C TYR A 445 15.80 16.50 -39.66
N GLY A 446 16.45 17.51 -39.06
CA GLY A 446 15.81 18.76 -38.65
C GLY A 446 14.77 18.60 -37.53
N LEU A 447 14.81 17.48 -36.80
CA LEU A 447 13.90 17.20 -35.70
C LEU A 447 14.26 18.03 -34.48
N PHE A 448 15.55 18.21 -34.21
CA PHE A 448 16.06 18.97 -33.07
C PHE A 448 17.09 20.01 -33.53
N GLY A 449 17.29 21.04 -32.70
CA GLY A 449 18.26 22.10 -32.93
C GLY A 449 17.60 23.48 -33.06
N GLN A 450 18.18 24.49 -32.41
CA GLN A 450 17.79 25.89 -32.57
C GLN A 450 18.98 26.79 -32.22
N GLY A 451 19.28 27.77 -33.07
CA GLY A 451 20.37 28.73 -32.82
C GLY A 451 21.76 28.09 -32.71
N GLY A 452 22.03 27.04 -33.50
CA GLY A 452 23.32 26.34 -33.50
C GLY A 452 23.58 25.45 -32.28
N LYS A 453 22.53 25.10 -31.52
CA LYS A 453 22.60 24.23 -30.34
C LYS A 453 21.46 23.22 -30.32
N LEU A 454 21.75 22.03 -29.80
CA LEU A 454 20.79 20.92 -29.65
C LEU A 454 20.19 20.83 -28.24
N ARG A 455 20.98 21.25 -27.24
CA ARG A 455 20.68 21.30 -25.81
C ARG A 455 20.31 19.92 -25.25
N PRO A 456 21.16 18.89 -25.42
CA PRO A 456 20.82 17.50 -25.11
C PRO A 456 20.52 17.24 -23.62
N ASN A 457 21.03 18.11 -22.74
CA ASN A 457 20.88 18.05 -21.28
C ASN A 457 19.78 18.97 -20.73
N GLU A 458 19.03 19.69 -21.58
CA GLU A 458 17.87 20.44 -21.13
C GLU A 458 16.63 19.55 -21.12
N TYR A 459 15.72 19.79 -20.17
CA TYR A 459 14.41 19.18 -20.17
C TYR A 459 13.59 19.66 -21.36
N MET A 460 12.80 18.75 -21.94
CA MET A 460 11.95 19.04 -23.07
C MET A 460 10.58 19.53 -22.60
N THR A 461 10.14 20.68 -23.11
CA THR A 461 8.79 21.17 -22.79
C THR A 461 7.73 20.54 -23.69
N ARG A 462 6.47 20.59 -23.25
CA ARG A 462 5.33 20.10 -24.03
C ARG A 462 5.16 20.82 -25.37
N ALA A 463 5.41 22.12 -25.44
CA ALA A 463 5.42 22.87 -26.70
C ALA A 463 6.54 22.41 -27.65
N GLN A 464 7.74 22.14 -27.11
CA GLN A 464 8.84 21.58 -27.90
C GLN A 464 8.51 20.18 -28.42
N MET A 465 7.88 19.34 -27.60
CA MET A 465 7.35 18.05 -28.04
C MET A 465 6.37 18.19 -29.19
N ALA A 466 5.40 19.10 -29.08
CA ALA A 466 4.44 19.33 -30.17
C ALA A 466 5.15 19.69 -31.48
N ALA A 467 6.06 20.65 -31.43
CA ALA A 467 6.81 21.08 -32.61
C ALA A 467 7.67 19.96 -33.21
N VAL A 468 8.32 19.14 -32.39
CA VAL A 468 9.14 18.00 -32.83
C VAL A 468 8.28 16.92 -33.46
N LEU A 469 7.17 16.52 -32.82
CA LEU A 469 6.25 15.51 -33.36
C LEU A 469 5.67 15.94 -34.70
N VAL A 470 5.24 17.20 -34.82
CA VAL A 470 4.70 17.72 -36.09
C VAL A 470 5.74 17.69 -37.21
N ARG A 471 7.02 17.99 -36.92
CA ARG A 471 8.10 17.83 -37.91
C ARG A 471 8.34 16.36 -38.27
N ALA A 472 8.44 15.50 -37.26
CA ALA A 472 8.73 14.07 -37.43
C ALA A 472 7.63 13.32 -38.22
N TYR A 473 6.37 13.69 -38.01
CA TYR A 473 5.20 13.00 -38.55
C TYR A 473 4.37 13.90 -39.49
N ALA A 474 5.02 14.85 -40.17
CA ALA A 474 4.36 15.79 -41.09
C ALA A 474 3.54 15.09 -42.20
N ASN A 475 3.94 13.87 -42.59
CA ASN A 475 3.24 13.08 -43.61
C ASN A 475 2.05 12.27 -43.03
N VAL A 476 1.95 12.18 -41.70
CA VAL A 476 0.88 11.48 -40.99
C VAL A 476 -0.17 12.47 -40.51
N TYR A 477 0.23 13.62 -39.99
CA TYR A 477 -0.69 14.60 -39.44
C TYR A 477 -1.36 15.43 -40.53
N LYS A 478 -2.69 15.53 -40.43
CA LYS A 478 -3.49 16.42 -41.27
C LYS A 478 -3.32 17.85 -40.77
N LYS A 479 -3.33 18.81 -41.69
CA LYS A 479 -3.38 20.23 -41.32
C LYS A 479 -4.71 20.52 -40.63
N PRO A 480 -4.71 21.34 -39.55
CA PRO A 480 -5.92 21.63 -38.82
C PRO A 480 -6.96 22.30 -39.73
N THR A 481 -8.19 21.80 -39.67
CA THR A 481 -9.33 22.39 -40.41
C THR A 481 -9.97 23.53 -39.63
N THR A 482 -9.91 23.43 -38.30
CA THR A 482 -10.30 24.47 -37.35
C THR A 482 -9.31 24.52 -36.20
N ASN A 483 -8.99 25.72 -35.71
CA ASN A 483 -8.12 25.84 -34.55
C ASN A 483 -8.90 25.57 -33.25
N HIS A 484 -8.35 24.73 -32.39
CA HIS A 484 -8.80 24.51 -31.04
C HIS A 484 -8.38 25.69 -30.15
N SER A 485 -9.30 26.13 -29.27
CA SER A 485 -8.99 27.14 -28.25
C SER A 485 -8.56 26.46 -26.96
N PHE A 486 -7.29 26.64 -26.58
CA PHE A 486 -6.77 26.27 -25.27
C PHE A 486 -6.74 27.48 -24.37
N ILE A 487 -7.09 27.32 -23.09
CA ILE A 487 -7.15 28.44 -22.14
C ILE A 487 -5.77 29.11 -21.92
N ASP A 488 -4.68 28.38 -22.18
CA ASP A 488 -3.30 28.77 -21.89
C ASP A 488 -2.39 28.84 -23.12
N VAL A 489 -2.94 28.76 -24.33
CA VAL A 489 -2.18 28.88 -25.59
C VAL A 489 -2.76 30.00 -26.45
N LEU A 490 -2.12 31.17 -26.39
CA LEU A 490 -2.50 32.33 -27.21
C LEU A 490 -2.15 32.10 -28.69
N PRO A 491 -2.90 32.68 -29.65
CA PRO A 491 -2.56 32.62 -31.08
C PRO A 491 -1.16 33.10 -31.43
N SER A 492 -0.59 34.02 -30.64
CA SER A 492 0.77 34.52 -30.82
C SER A 492 1.86 33.62 -30.23
N PHE A 493 1.50 32.50 -29.58
CA PHE A 493 2.47 31.59 -28.99
C PHE A 493 3.24 30.84 -30.10
N TRP A 494 4.56 30.75 -29.98
CA TRP A 494 5.42 30.24 -31.05
C TRP A 494 5.09 28.80 -31.51
N ALA A 495 4.51 27.98 -30.64
CA ALA A 495 4.11 26.60 -30.95
C ALA A 495 2.60 26.45 -31.23
N TYR A 496 1.85 27.56 -31.37
CA TYR A 496 0.40 27.55 -31.51
C TYR A 496 -0.08 26.60 -32.62
N ASP A 497 0.52 26.68 -33.81
CA ASP A 497 0.14 25.84 -34.95
C ASP A 497 0.47 24.35 -34.72
N ALA A 498 1.60 24.06 -34.09
CA ALA A 498 2.00 22.69 -33.79
C ALA A 498 1.06 22.04 -32.76
N ILE A 499 0.67 22.81 -31.73
CA ILE A 499 -0.28 22.37 -30.70
C ILE A 499 -1.66 22.12 -31.32
N ASN A 500 -2.13 23.03 -32.17
CA ASN A 500 -3.40 22.87 -32.90
C ASN A 500 -3.39 21.67 -33.84
N THR A 501 -2.27 21.43 -34.53
CA THR A 501 -2.09 20.25 -35.38
C THR A 501 -2.23 18.97 -34.55
N LEU A 502 -1.62 18.91 -33.36
CA LEU A 502 -1.76 17.73 -32.50
C LEU A 502 -3.20 17.53 -32.01
N ALA A 503 -3.96 18.60 -31.73
CA ALA A 503 -5.34 18.49 -31.28
C ALA A 503 -6.30 18.06 -32.38
N ASP A 504 -6.20 18.64 -33.58
CA ASP A 504 -7.05 18.28 -34.73
C ASP A 504 -6.82 16.81 -35.17
N ASN A 505 -5.63 16.28 -34.88
CA ASN A 505 -5.30 14.87 -35.09
C ASN A 505 -5.56 13.95 -33.88
N SER A 506 -6.18 14.46 -32.81
CA SER A 506 -6.48 13.73 -31.56
C SER A 506 -5.25 13.14 -30.85
N ILE A 507 -4.07 13.72 -31.05
CA ILE A 507 -2.83 13.31 -30.38
C ILE A 507 -2.76 13.89 -28.95
N THR A 508 -3.25 15.13 -28.78
CA THR A 508 -3.44 15.74 -27.47
C THR A 508 -4.93 15.90 -27.17
N ILE A 509 -5.31 15.61 -25.93
CA ILE A 509 -6.69 15.70 -25.43
C ILE A 509 -6.81 16.63 -24.20
N ALA A 510 -5.70 17.26 -23.79
CA ALA A 510 -5.64 18.07 -22.57
C ALA A 510 -5.99 19.54 -22.84
N ASN A 511 -6.79 20.15 -21.96
CA ASN A 511 -7.04 21.59 -21.91
C ASN A 511 -7.21 22.02 -20.44
N PRO A 512 -6.33 22.87 -19.86
CA PRO A 512 -5.15 23.53 -20.45
C PRO A 512 -4.10 22.60 -21.07
N PHE A 513 -3.33 23.10 -22.03
CA PHE A 513 -2.28 22.34 -22.70
C PHE A 513 -0.98 22.26 -21.90
N HIS A 514 -0.69 23.24 -21.05
CA HIS A 514 0.54 23.45 -20.29
C HIS A 514 1.81 23.48 -21.16
N PRO A 515 1.95 24.46 -22.09
CA PRO A 515 2.99 24.43 -23.11
C PRO A 515 4.44 24.52 -22.58
N ASN A 516 4.63 25.16 -21.42
CA ASN A 516 5.94 25.40 -20.83
C ASN A 516 6.36 24.31 -19.82
N ASP A 517 5.45 23.42 -19.43
CA ASP A 517 5.76 22.34 -18.52
C ASP A 517 6.63 21.29 -19.21
N THR A 518 7.50 20.65 -18.44
CA THR A 518 8.35 19.56 -18.93
C THR A 518 7.51 18.32 -19.21
N VAL A 519 7.82 17.63 -20.31
CA VAL A 519 7.16 16.37 -20.66
C VAL A 519 7.78 15.19 -19.90
N THR A 520 6.94 14.32 -19.35
CA THR A 520 7.40 13.07 -18.74
C THR A 520 7.57 11.95 -19.76
N ARG A 521 8.31 10.91 -19.37
CA ARG A 521 8.54 9.72 -20.18
C ARG A 521 7.24 9.00 -20.55
N GLY A 522 6.32 8.88 -19.59
CA GLY A 522 4.97 8.34 -19.81
C GLY A 522 4.13 9.21 -20.74
N GLN A 523 4.21 10.54 -20.61
CA GLN A 523 3.51 11.45 -21.52
C GLN A 523 4.01 11.31 -22.96
N LEU A 524 5.33 11.31 -23.20
CA LEU A 524 5.83 11.10 -24.57
C LEU A 524 5.39 9.74 -25.14
N ALA A 525 5.36 8.68 -24.31
CA ALA A 525 4.86 7.37 -24.73
C ALA A 525 3.40 7.42 -25.20
N LEU A 526 2.52 8.11 -24.46
CA LEU A 526 1.12 8.31 -24.85
C LEU A 526 0.98 9.07 -26.17
N PHE A 527 1.75 10.16 -26.37
CA PHE A 527 1.71 10.92 -27.61
C PHE A 527 2.20 10.11 -28.81
N LEU A 528 3.27 9.31 -28.64
CA LEU A 528 3.74 8.41 -29.68
C LEU A 528 2.73 7.31 -29.99
N LYS A 529 2.11 6.70 -28.98
CA LYS A 529 1.05 5.69 -29.19
C LYS A 529 -0.09 6.25 -30.03
N ARG A 530 -0.63 7.42 -29.66
CA ARG A 530 -1.71 8.07 -30.43
C ARG A 530 -1.28 8.44 -31.85
N THR A 531 -0.02 8.80 -32.04
CA THR A 531 0.56 9.07 -33.36
C THR A 531 0.62 7.80 -34.21
N LEU A 532 0.97 6.67 -33.61
CA LEU A 532 1.02 5.37 -34.30
C LEU A 532 -0.38 4.88 -34.64
N ASP A 533 -1.35 4.97 -33.72
CA ASP A 533 -2.75 4.64 -34.04
C ASP A 533 -3.25 5.48 -35.23
N LYS A 534 -2.87 6.77 -35.28
CA LYS A 534 -3.26 7.67 -36.38
C LYS A 534 -2.63 7.27 -37.71
N LYS A 535 -1.40 6.76 -37.69
CA LYS A 535 -0.69 6.30 -38.89
C LYS A 535 -1.31 5.02 -39.48
N GLU A 536 -1.97 4.22 -38.65
CA GLU A 536 -2.61 2.97 -39.04
C GLU A 536 -4.06 3.15 -39.54
N GLN A 537 -4.63 4.35 -39.40
CA GLN A 537 -5.93 4.76 -39.94
C GLN A 537 -5.79 5.39 -41.33
#